data_AF-A0A425XW86-F1
#
_entry.id   AF-A0A425XW86-F1
#
_cell.length_a   1.000
_cell.length_b   1.000
_cell.length_c   1.000
_cell.angle_alpha   90.00
_cell.angle_beta   90.00
_cell.angle_gamma   90.00
#
_symmetry.space_group_name_H-M   'P 1'
#
loop_
_entity.id
_entity.type
_entity.pdbx_description
1 polymer ?
#
loop_
_entity_poly.entity_id
_entity_poly.type
_entity_poly.pdbx_seq_one_letter_code
_entity_poly.pdbx_strand_id
1 'polypeptide(L)'
;AFNLSSSNGAESVSSANLQVDLSSASGLTVAVDYTVTGTATGSGTDYTLADGILSIAAGDASDNITIESIVDDLLDENNETVIVTLSNPSNATLGTNTVYTYTINDDDATPTIALNLTSSSGLESASSVNLQVDLSAASGLTVSVDYTVTGTATGSGTDYTLANGTLTIAA
;
A
#
# COMPACT_ATOMS: atom_id res chain seq x y z
N ALA A 1 -17.75 6.11 19.97
CA ALA A 1 -17.79 5.17 18.82
C ALA A 1 -17.43 5.96 17.58
N PHE A 2 -16.88 5.34 16.54
CA PHE A 2 -16.63 6.07 15.31
C PHE A 2 -17.94 6.53 14.65
N ASN A 3 -17.92 7.72 14.04
CA ASN A 3 -19.08 8.29 13.34
C ASN A 3 -19.40 7.55 12.02
N LEU A 4 -18.37 6.99 11.40
CA LEU A 4 -18.40 6.16 10.19
C LEU A 4 -17.66 4.86 10.48
N SER A 5 -17.94 3.78 9.75
CA SER A 5 -17.18 2.53 9.85
C SER A 5 -15.95 2.52 8.94
N SER A 6 -15.92 3.38 7.92
CA SER A 6 -14.84 3.43 6.96
C SER A 6 -14.80 4.74 6.17
N SER A 7 -13.62 5.07 5.65
CA SER A 7 -13.41 6.06 4.59
C SER A 7 -12.18 5.69 3.76
N ASN A 8 -11.86 6.50 2.77
CA ASN A 8 -10.69 6.30 1.91
C ASN A 8 -10.16 7.66 1.43
N GLY A 9 -8.93 7.65 0.92
CA GLY A 9 -8.30 8.76 0.24
C GLY A 9 -7.07 8.28 -0.53
N ALA A 10 -6.71 9.02 -1.57
CA ALA A 10 -5.46 8.81 -2.30
C ALA A 10 -4.26 9.03 -1.39
N GLU A 11 -3.15 8.34 -1.65
CA GLU A 11 -1.90 8.51 -0.89
C GLU A 11 -1.36 9.96 -0.95
N SER A 12 -1.69 10.70 -2.01
CA SER A 12 -1.45 12.13 -2.14
C SER A 12 -2.17 13.03 -1.11
N VAL A 13 -3.06 12.47 -0.27
CA VAL A 13 -3.64 13.20 0.88
C VAL A 13 -2.69 13.15 2.08
N SER A 14 -2.11 14.28 2.45
CA SER A 14 -1.12 14.31 3.56
C SER A 14 -1.59 13.78 4.94
N SER A 15 -2.89 13.73 5.23
CA SER A 15 -3.41 13.29 6.54
C SER A 15 -4.89 12.91 6.48
N ALA A 16 -5.35 12.13 7.48
CA ALA A 16 -6.76 11.75 7.62
C ALA A 16 -7.22 11.77 9.08
N ASN A 17 -8.46 12.21 9.31
CA ASN A 17 -9.08 12.26 10.64
C ASN A 17 -10.17 11.21 10.78
N LEU A 18 -10.07 10.40 11.84
CA LEU A 18 -11.04 9.37 12.20
C LEU A 18 -11.84 9.86 13.41
N GLN A 19 -13.04 10.40 13.16
CA GLN A 19 -13.84 11.02 14.20
C GLN A 19 -14.50 9.98 15.11
N VAL A 20 -14.36 10.20 16.42
CA VAL A 20 -14.99 9.42 17.49
C VAL A 20 -15.97 10.31 18.25
N ASP A 21 -17.22 9.87 18.34
CA ASP A 21 -18.29 10.58 19.01
C ASP A 21 -18.67 9.94 20.36
N LEU A 22 -19.01 10.80 21.32
CA LEU A 22 -19.82 10.48 22.48
C LEU A 22 -21.30 10.62 22.11
N SER A 23 -22.17 9.81 22.73
CA SER A 23 -23.63 9.95 22.56
C SER A 23 -24.18 11.28 23.10
N SER A 24 -23.43 11.90 24.02
CA SER A 24 -23.68 13.21 24.61
C SER A 24 -22.39 13.72 25.25
N ALA A 25 -22.18 15.03 25.30
CA ALA A 25 -21.05 15.60 26.02
C ALA A 25 -21.00 15.13 27.48
N SER A 26 -19.79 14.90 27.99
CA SER A 26 -19.54 14.50 29.38
C SER A 26 -19.00 15.67 30.19
N GLY A 27 -19.38 15.78 31.47
CA GLY A 27 -18.77 16.73 32.41
C GLY A 27 -17.36 16.33 32.87
N LEU A 28 -16.87 15.16 32.45
CA LEU A 28 -15.56 14.60 32.75
C LEU A 28 -14.82 14.31 31.44
N THR A 29 -13.50 14.36 31.46
CA THR A 29 -12.67 13.85 30.36
C THR A 29 -12.97 12.38 30.13
N VAL A 30 -13.23 12.01 28.89
CA VAL A 30 -13.42 10.62 28.46
C VAL A 30 -12.16 10.19 27.73
N ALA A 31 -11.59 9.06 28.12
CA ALA A 31 -10.47 8.46 27.40
C ALA A 31 -10.82 7.07 26.88
N VAL A 32 -10.28 6.70 25.73
CA VAL A 32 -10.44 5.39 25.10
C VAL A 32 -9.12 4.98 24.45
N ASP A 33 -8.67 3.76 24.74
CA ASP A 33 -7.48 3.20 24.11
C ASP A 33 -7.82 2.82 22.66
N TYR A 34 -6.84 2.86 21.78
CA TYR A 34 -6.98 2.34 20.43
C TYR A 34 -5.74 1.60 19.95
N THR A 35 -5.95 0.58 19.13
CA THR A 35 -4.89 -0.17 18.45
C THR A 35 -5.00 -0.03 16.94
N VAL A 36 -3.87 -0.05 16.25
CA VAL A 36 -3.75 0.13 14.80
C VAL A 36 -3.23 -1.15 14.16
N THR A 37 -3.96 -1.66 13.17
CA THR A 37 -3.61 -2.83 12.36
C THR A 37 -3.97 -2.55 10.91
N GLY A 38 -3.93 -3.55 10.03
CA GLY A 38 -4.32 -3.41 8.64
C GLY A 38 -3.29 -4.05 7.70
N THR A 39 -3.36 -3.69 6.42
CA THR A 39 -2.38 -4.13 5.42
C THR A 39 -1.28 -3.10 5.22
N ALA A 40 -1.57 -1.82 5.43
CA ALA A 40 -0.59 -0.75 5.33
C ALA A 40 0.44 -0.83 6.46
N THR A 41 1.67 -0.51 6.14
CA THR A 41 2.84 -0.44 7.01
C THR A 41 2.96 0.95 7.64
N GLY A 42 2.83 1.00 8.97
CA GLY A 42 3.01 2.23 9.74
C GLY A 42 4.47 2.68 9.86
N SER A 43 4.74 3.59 10.79
CA SER A 43 6.09 4.14 11.04
C SER A 43 6.71 4.91 9.86
N GLY A 44 5.86 5.47 8.99
CA GLY A 44 6.27 6.31 7.87
C GLY A 44 6.69 5.55 6.62
N THR A 45 6.32 4.27 6.49
CA THR A 45 6.34 3.58 5.19
C THR A 45 5.14 4.02 4.38
N ASP A 46 3.92 3.68 4.81
CA ASP A 46 2.68 4.09 4.11
C ASP A 46 1.94 5.18 4.91
N TYR A 47 2.07 5.13 6.25
CA TYR A 47 1.48 6.14 7.14
C TYR A 47 2.20 6.29 8.49
N THR A 48 1.86 7.37 9.21
CA THR A 48 2.27 7.61 10.60
C THR A 48 1.06 7.68 11.52
N LEU A 49 0.80 6.58 12.23
CA LEU A 49 -0.11 6.48 13.37
C LEU A 49 0.31 5.23 14.18
N ALA A 50 0.34 5.32 15.50
CA ALA A 50 0.67 4.21 16.40
C ALA A 50 -0.49 3.96 17.37
N ASP A 51 -0.48 2.81 18.06
CA ASP A 51 -1.38 2.54 19.17
C ASP A 51 -1.33 3.69 20.20
N GLY A 52 -2.48 4.02 20.78
CA GLY A 52 -2.57 5.19 21.64
C GLY A 52 -3.84 5.30 22.45
N ILE A 53 -4.05 6.50 22.98
CA ILE A 53 -5.23 6.85 23.78
C ILE A 53 -5.82 8.12 23.18
N LEU A 54 -7.10 8.08 22.83
CA LEU A 54 -7.87 9.28 22.49
C LEU A 54 -8.48 9.85 23.77
N SER A 55 -8.35 11.16 24.00
CA SER A 55 -8.89 11.85 25.17
C SER A 55 -9.82 12.99 24.76
N ILE A 56 -11.13 12.80 24.90
CA ILE A 56 -12.15 13.80 24.67
C ILE A 56 -12.31 14.65 25.93
N ALA A 57 -12.05 15.95 25.85
CA ALA A 57 -12.10 16.85 27.01
C ALA A 57 -13.53 17.00 27.57
N ALA A 58 -13.62 17.36 28.86
CA ALA A 58 -14.90 17.64 29.49
C ALA A 58 -15.64 18.78 28.76
N GLY A 59 -16.91 18.55 28.43
CA GLY A 59 -17.77 19.46 27.67
C GLY A 59 -17.78 19.19 26.17
N ASP A 60 -16.78 18.50 25.63
CA ASP A 60 -16.74 18.12 24.22
C ASP A 60 -17.56 16.84 23.98
N ALA A 61 -18.08 16.70 22.76
CA ALA A 61 -18.88 15.56 22.33
C ALA A 61 -18.15 14.65 21.34
N SER A 62 -17.03 15.09 20.77
CA SER A 62 -16.25 14.31 19.82
C SER A 62 -14.81 14.80 19.74
N ASP A 63 -13.94 13.94 19.24
CA ASP A 63 -12.56 14.25 18.90
C ASP A 63 -12.07 13.29 17.80
N ASN A 64 -10.88 13.51 17.25
CA ASN A 64 -10.31 12.71 16.17
C ASN A 64 -9.10 11.88 16.61
N ILE A 65 -9.03 10.66 16.09
CA ILE A 65 -7.74 9.96 15.93
C ILE A 65 -7.19 10.38 14.57
N THR A 66 -5.99 10.94 14.52
CA THR A 66 -5.41 11.49 13.30
C THR A 66 -4.29 10.59 12.77
N ILE A 67 -4.41 10.15 11.53
CA ILE A 67 -3.29 9.64 10.75
C ILE A 67 -2.47 10.86 10.32
N GLU A 68 -1.32 11.08 10.97
CA GLU A 68 -0.56 12.34 10.90
C GLU A 68 0.08 12.56 9.53
N SER A 69 0.52 11.48 8.91
CA SER A 69 1.10 11.45 7.58
C SER A 69 0.58 10.23 6.84
N ILE A 70 0.16 10.41 5.59
CA ILE A 70 0.09 9.35 4.59
C ILE A 70 1.22 9.67 3.60
N VAL A 71 1.99 8.65 3.24
CA VAL A 71 3.16 8.80 2.38
C VAL A 71 2.69 8.71 0.94
N ASP A 72 3.09 9.69 0.15
CA ASP A 72 2.84 9.79 -1.29
C ASP A 72 4.18 9.50 -1.97
N ASP A 73 4.27 8.42 -2.75
CA ASP A 73 5.50 8.06 -3.45
C ASP A 73 5.34 7.85 -4.96
N LEU A 74 6.09 6.91 -5.56
CA LEU A 74 6.07 6.63 -7.01
C LEU A 74 6.00 5.12 -7.30
N LEU A 75 5.76 4.32 -6.27
CA LEU A 75 5.76 2.87 -6.31
C LEU A 75 4.32 2.40 -6.57
N ASP A 76 4.08 1.77 -7.73
CA ASP A 76 2.77 1.17 -8.03
C ASP A 76 2.51 0.00 -7.06
N GLU A 77 1.50 0.15 -6.21
CA GLU A 77 1.11 -0.76 -5.14
C GLU A 77 -0.38 -1.15 -5.24
N ASN A 78 -0.85 -1.99 -4.30
CA ASN A 78 -2.29 -2.19 -4.15
C ASN A 78 -2.82 -1.16 -3.14
N ASN A 79 -4.10 -0.83 -3.23
CA ASN A 79 -4.77 -0.13 -2.13
C ASN A 79 -4.56 -0.87 -0.80
N GLU A 80 -4.22 -0.11 0.23
CA GLU A 80 -3.91 -0.63 1.55
C GLU A 80 -4.86 -0.11 2.62
N THR A 81 -4.84 -0.72 3.81
CA THR A 81 -5.78 -0.39 4.89
C THR A 81 -5.07 -0.09 6.20
N VAL A 82 -5.60 0.92 6.90
CA VAL A 82 -5.34 1.21 8.31
C VAL A 82 -6.63 0.94 9.08
N ILE A 83 -6.56 0.01 10.04
CA ILE A 83 -7.70 -0.44 10.84
C ILE A 83 -7.48 -0.04 12.30
N VAL A 84 -8.34 0.85 12.81
CA VAL A 84 -8.29 1.32 14.20
C VAL A 84 -9.41 0.67 15.02
N THR A 85 -9.05 0.09 16.17
CA THR A 85 -10.00 -0.55 17.09
C THR A 85 -9.97 0.10 18.46
N LEU A 86 -11.12 0.57 18.94
CA LEU A 86 -11.29 1.20 20.26
C LEU A 86 -11.45 0.15 21.37
N SER A 87 -10.83 0.40 22.53
CA SER A 87 -10.92 -0.47 23.72
C SER A 87 -10.81 0.32 25.04
N ASN A 88 -11.05 -0.33 26.17
CA ASN A 88 -10.84 0.20 27.53
C ASN A 88 -11.35 1.64 27.78
N PRO A 89 -12.64 1.95 27.53
CA PRO A 89 -13.14 3.30 27.78
C PRO A 89 -13.12 3.63 29.27
N SER A 90 -12.88 4.91 29.59
CA SER A 90 -13.00 5.49 30.92
C SER A 90 -14.04 6.61 30.91
N ASN A 91 -14.85 6.72 31.98
CA ASN A 91 -15.98 7.67 32.08
C ASN A 91 -17.03 7.56 30.95
N ALA A 92 -17.01 6.46 30.19
CA ALA A 92 -17.95 6.13 29.12
C ALA A 92 -18.01 4.61 28.94
N THR A 93 -18.92 4.15 28.08
CA THR A 93 -18.98 2.78 27.58
C THR A 93 -18.82 2.79 26.06
N LEU A 94 -18.23 1.73 25.48
CA LEU A 94 -18.14 1.61 24.02
C LEU A 94 -19.54 1.56 23.40
N GLY A 95 -19.70 2.26 22.27
CA GLY A 95 -20.88 2.14 21.43
C GLY A 95 -20.77 0.96 20.46
N THR A 96 -21.57 0.98 19.40
CA THR A 96 -21.63 -0.11 18.42
C THR A 96 -20.46 -0.14 17.45
N ASN A 97 -20.01 1.03 17.00
CA ASN A 97 -18.97 1.16 15.99
C ASN A 97 -17.60 1.38 16.64
N THR A 98 -16.91 0.29 16.97
CA THR A 98 -15.62 0.31 17.67
C THR A 98 -14.44 0.04 16.75
N VAL A 99 -14.68 -0.30 15.48
CA VAL A 99 -13.66 -0.59 14.48
C VAL A 99 -13.86 0.37 13.31
N TYR A 100 -12.78 0.97 12.83
CA TYR A 100 -12.75 1.84 11.66
C TYR A 100 -11.73 1.34 10.66
N THR A 101 -12.08 1.35 9.37
CA THR A 101 -11.13 1.08 8.28
C THR A 101 -10.93 2.31 7.42
N TYR A 102 -9.71 2.84 7.38
CA TYR A 102 -9.27 3.82 6.40
C TYR A 102 -8.54 3.10 5.27
N THR A 103 -8.92 3.32 4.02
CA THR A 103 -8.20 2.79 2.85
C THR A 103 -7.32 3.87 2.25
N ILE A 104 -6.02 3.62 2.14
CA ILE A 104 -5.08 4.40 1.35
C ILE A 104 -5.19 3.90 -0.08
N ASN A 105 -5.51 4.80 -1.00
CA ASN A 105 -5.62 4.48 -2.42
C ASN A 105 -4.30 4.81 -3.11
N ASP A 106 -3.70 3.79 -3.70
CA ASP A 106 -2.59 3.94 -4.65
C ASP A 106 -3.07 4.83 -5.81
N ASP A 107 -2.32 5.89 -6.09
CA ASP A 107 -2.58 6.79 -7.21
C ASP A 107 -1.46 6.79 -8.27
N ASP A 108 -0.51 5.87 -8.11
CA ASP A 108 0.58 5.63 -9.02
C ASP A 108 0.21 4.85 -10.28
N ALA A 109 0.98 5.09 -11.34
CA ALA A 109 0.74 4.48 -12.63
C ALA A 109 1.43 3.13 -12.74
N THR A 110 0.67 2.08 -13.04
CA THR A 110 1.21 0.76 -13.38
C THR A 110 2.32 0.87 -14.44
N PRO A 111 3.52 0.30 -14.18
CA PRO A 111 4.66 0.51 -15.05
C PRO A 111 4.49 -0.22 -16.39
N THR A 112 5.11 0.35 -17.42
CA THR A 112 5.30 -0.31 -18.71
C THR A 112 6.54 -1.19 -18.69
N ILE A 113 6.53 -2.28 -19.45
CA ILE A 113 7.66 -3.21 -19.59
C ILE A 113 8.22 -3.18 -21.01
N ALA A 114 9.55 -3.07 -21.13
CA ALA A 114 10.21 -2.99 -22.43
C ALA A 114 11.61 -3.61 -22.42
N LEU A 115 12.04 -4.12 -23.59
CA LEU A 115 13.45 -4.42 -23.82
C LEU A 115 14.27 -3.13 -23.80
N ASN A 116 15.42 -3.13 -23.14
CA ASN A 116 16.33 -1.99 -23.13
C ASN A 116 16.91 -1.72 -24.53
N LEU A 117 17.18 -2.80 -25.26
CA LEU A 117 17.76 -2.77 -26.60
C LEU A 117 16.84 -3.44 -27.62
N THR A 118 16.65 -2.79 -28.76
CA THR A 118 15.87 -3.33 -29.88
C THR A 118 16.67 -4.30 -30.75
N SER A 119 18.00 -4.28 -30.65
CA SER A 119 18.90 -5.23 -31.32
C SER A 119 20.25 -5.31 -30.60
N SER A 120 20.91 -6.46 -30.74
CA SER A 120 22.28 -6.67 -30.30
C SER A 120 22.98 -7.68 -31.23
N SER A 121 24.30 -7.79 -31.13
CA SER A 121 25.09 -8.78 -31.87
C SER A 121 26.22 -9.31 -30.99
N GLY A 122 26.70 -10.52 -31.28
CA GLY A 122 27.75 -11.18 -30.52
C GLY A 122 28.43 -12.26 -31.35
N LEU A 123 29.55 -12.78 -30.83
CA LEU A 123 30.26 -13.91 -31.42
C LEU A 123 29.59 -15.22 -30.98
N GLU A 124 29.63 -16.25 -31.83
CA GLU A 124 29.16 -17.61 -31.50
C GLU A 124 29.99 -18.25 -30.36
N SER A 125 31.18 -17.72 -30.07
CA SER A 125 31.99 -18.13 -28.93
C SER A 125 31.50 -17.56 -27.59
N ALA A 126 30.51 -16.67 -27.59
CA ALA A 126 29.91 -16.17 -26.36
C ALA A 126 29.04 -17.25 -25.70
N SER A 127 29.21 -17.47 -24.39
CA SER A 127 28.46 -18.48 -23.65
C SER A 127 27.01 -18.09 -23.37
N SER A 128 26.71 -16.79 -23.34
CA SER A 128 25.37 -16.26 -23.06
C SER A 128 25.26 -14.79 -23.46
N VAL A 129 24.05 -14.36 -23.80
CA VAL A 129 23.69 -12.96 -24.01
C VAL A 129 22.57 -12.61 -23.04
N ASN A 130 22.67 -11.46 -22.37
CA ASN A 130 21.59 -10.95 -21.55
C ASN A 130 20.65 -10.09 -22.40
N LEU A 131 19.36 -10.43 -22.42
CA LEU A 131 18.32 -9.60 -23.01
C LEU A 131 17.65 -8.84 -21.87
N GLN A 132 18.19 -7.65 -21.58
CA GLN A 132 17.68 -6.82 -20.49
C GLN A 132 16.29 -6.30 -20.82
N VAL A 133 15.39 -6.46 -19.84
CA VAL A 133 14.03 -5.93 -19.82
C VAL A 133 13.93 -5.04 -18.60
N ASP A 134 13.38 -3.84 -18.77
CA ASP A 134 13.23 -2.84 -17.73
C ASP A 134 11.75 -2.46 -17.57
N LEU A 135 11.39 -2.07 -16.34
CA LEU A 135 10.13 -1.39 -16.04
C LEU A 135 10.33 0.13 -16.16
N SER A 136 9.29 0.87 -16.56
CA SER A 136 9.36 2.34 -16.63
C SER A 136 9.35 3.02 -15.26
N ALA A 137 8.89 2.33 -14.23
CA ALA A 137 8.90 2.74 -12.82
C ALA A 137 9.04 1.49 -11.94
N ALA A 138 9.34 1.67 -10.66
CA ALA A 138 9.27 0.58 -9.70
C ALA A 138 7.81 0.17 -9.48
N SER A 139 7.57 -1.07 -9.05
CA SER A 139 6.24 -1.54 -8.65
C SER A 139 6.42 -2.43 -7.44
N GLY A 140 5.58 -2.23 -6.41
CA GLY A 140 5.41 -3.13 -5.27
C GLY A 140 4.61 -4.38 -5.65
N LEU A 141 4.28 -4.57 -6.93
CA LEU A 141 3.56 -5.71 -7.46
C LEU A 141 4.47 -6.61 -8.30
N THR A 142 4.12 -7.89 -8.36
CA THR A 142 4.78 -8.81 -9.29
C THR A 142 4.34 -8.51 -10.72
N VAL A 143 5.29 -8.11 -11.57
CA VAL A 143 5.05 -7.86 -13.00
C VAL A 143 5.45 -9.11 -13.80
N SER A 144 4.60 -9.53 -14.74
CA SER A 144 4.92 -10.65 -15.63
C SER A 144 4.62 -10.34 -17.09
N VAL A 145 5.45 -10.87 -17.98
CA VAL A 145 5.27 -10.75 -19.42
C VAL A 145 5.63 -12.05 -20.12
N ASP A 146 4.74 -12.52 -20.97
CA ASP A 146 5.02 -13.64 -21.86
C ASP A 146 5.86 -13.19 -23.05
N TYR A 147 6.86 -13.98 -23.40
CA TYR A 147 7.70 -13.74 -24.57
C TYR A 147 7.79 -14.99 -25.45
N THR A 148 7.98 -14.72 -26.75
CA THR A 148 8.23 -15.76 -27.75
C THR A 148 9.57 -15.51 -28.41
N VAL A 149 10.27 -16.60 -28.75
CA VAL A 149 11.57 -16.55 -29.42
C VAL A 149 11.38 -16.99 -30.87
N THR A 150 11.66 -16.08 -31.80
CA THR A 150 11.54 -16.30 -33.24
C THR A 150 12.77 -15.73 -33.96
N GLY A 151 12.99 -16.13 -35.21
CA GLY A 151 14.12 -15.64 -36.01
C GLY A 151 14.63 -16.68 -37.00
N THR A 152 15.81 -16.41 -37.57
CA THR A 152 16.48 -17.32 -38.51
C THR A 152 17.43 -18.31 -37.84
N ALA A 153 17.87 -18.02 -36.61
CA ALA A 153 18.65 -18.94 -35.80
C ALA A 153 17.73 -20.07 -35.25
N THR A 154 18.29 -21.26 -35.08
CA THR A 154 17.61 -22.48 -34.66
C THR A 154 17.79 -22.71 -33.15
N GLY A 155 16.69 -22.79 -32.41
CA GLY A 155 16.71 -23.07 -30.97
C GLY A 155 17.06 -24.51 -30.61
N SER A 156 16.65 -24.94 -29.41
CA SER A 156 16.87 -26.30 -28.87
C SER A 156 18.33 -26.75 -28.83
N GLY A 157 19.26 -25.80 -28.67
CA GLY A 157 20.69 -26.06 -28.52
C GLY A 157 21.47 -26.19 -29.84
N THR A 158 20.88 -25.84 -30.98
CA THR A 158 21.64 -25.71 -32.24
C THR A 158 22.41 -24.38 -32.25
N ASP A 159 21.68 -23.26 -32.20
CA ASP A 159 22.26 -21.92 -32.12
C ASP A 159 22.02 -21.28 -30.74
N TYR A 160 20.87 -21.56 -30.11
CA TYR A 160 20.54 -21.06 -28.77
C TYR A 160 19.63 -22.04 -28.00
N THR A 161 19.52 -21.85 -26.68
CA THR A 161 18.72 -22.71 -25.77
C THR A 161 17.49 -22.02 -25.17
N LEU A 162 17.39 -20.68 -25.23
CA LEU A 162 16.23 -19.93 -24.73
C LEU A 162 14.93 -20.39 -25.43
N ALA A 163 13.91 -20.75 -24.66
CA ALA A 163 12.60 -21.13 -25.15
C ALA A 163 11.58 -20.00 -24.93
N ASN A 164 10.39 -20.11 -25.51
CA ASN A 164 9.26 -19.26 -25.12
C ASN A 164 9.00 -19.43 -23.62
N GLY A 165 8.54 -18.37 -22.98
CA GLY A 165 8.25 -18.42 -21.55
C GLY A 165 7.65 -17.14 -21.02
N THR A 166 7.62 -17.06 -19.70
CA THR A 166 7.19 -15.87 -18.96
C THR A 166 8.39 -15.31 -18.22
N LEU A 167 8.64 -14.03 -18.38
CA LEU A 167 9.53 -13.28 -17.50
C LEU A 167 8.70 -12.75 -16.34
N THR A 168 9.18 -12.96 -15.12
CA THR A 168 8.57 -12.43 -13.90
C THR A 168 9.58 -11.53 -13.19
N ILE A 169 9.15 -10.31 -12.89
CA ILE A 169 9.85 -9.35 -12.05
C ILE A 169 9.06 -9.33 -10.73
N ALA A 170 9.69 -9.81 -9.66
CA ALA A 170 9.07 -9.78 -8.35
C ALA A 170 8.99 -8.33 -7.83
N ALA A 171 8.02 -8.10 -6.94
CA ALA A 171 7.98 -6.92 -6.08
C ALA A 171 9.28 -6.79 -5.25
#